data_AF-A0A2A5CQ72-F1
#
_entry.id   AF-A0A2A5CQ72-F1
#
_cell.length_a   1.000
_cell.length_b   1.000
_cell.length_c   1.000
_cell.angle_alpha   90.00
_cell.angle_beta   90.00
_cell.angle_gamma   90.00
#
_symmetry.space_group_name_H-M   'P 1'
#
loop_
_entity.id
_entity.type
_entity.pdbx_description
1 polymer ?
#
loop_
_entity_poly.entity_id
_entity_poly.type
_entity_poly.pdbx_seq_one_letter_code
_entity_poly.pdbx_strand_id
1 'polypeptide(L)'
;MTIGIQGGKGSFSEQAAHEFANNHGLEGAEIVYQISSEHVLAGVENGETEYGIFAMENAQGGVVIESVEALAKFRCKIIEMFHIPITQNLLGLAGMHVGDVTEIHSHQQALRQCKDYLSEHFWTRPLIEEDDTAEAARRLSEGKLPKTAGVIANKACADLYGLEILQDSIHDLKHNLTLFLGIKNLKDS
;
A
#
# COMPACT_ATOMS: atom_id res chain seq x y z
N MET A 1 -22.60 0.60 1.92
CA MET A 1 -21.52 -0.39 1.93
C MET A 1 -20.21 0.33 2.03
N THR A 2 -19.58 0.23 3.19
CA THR A 2 -18.31 0.88 3.52
C THR A 2 -17.26 -0.18 3.85
N ILE A 3 -16.03 0.03 3.36
CA ILE A 3 -14.88 -0.85 3.61
C ILE A 3 -13.78 0.01 4.26
N GLY A 4 -13.48 -0.24 5.52
CA GLY A 4 -12.37 0.38 6.23
C GLY A 4 -11.03 -0.25 5.83
N ILE A 5 -10.01 0.55 5.55
CA ILE A 5 -8.66 0.07 5.22
C ILE A 5 -7.57 0.84 5.96
N GLN A 6 -6.45 0.17 6.23
CA GLN A 6 -5.23 0.86 6.67
C GLN A 6 -4.45 1.37 5.46
N GLY A 7 -4.25 2.69 5.36
CA GLY A 7 -3.47 3.32 4.29
C GLY A 7 -4.25 4.36 3.51
N GLY A 8 -3.63 4.92 2.48
CA GLY A 8 -4.21 5.97 1.64
C GLY A 8 -4.63 5.50 0.24
N LYS A 9 -5.15 6.44 -0.53
CA LYS A 9 -5.48 6.26 -1.95
C LYS A 9 -4.22 5.91 -2.76
N GLY A 10 -4.29 4.86 -3.56
CA GLY A 10 -3.17 4.29 -4.32
C GLY A 10 -2.32 3.27 -3.55
N SER A 11 -2.65 2.97 -2.28
CA SER A 11 -1.95 1.96 -1.49
C SER A 11 -2.28 0.53 -1.93
N PHE A 12 -1.46 -0.44 -1.49
CA PHE A 12 -1.77 -1.87 -1.68
C PHE A 12 -3.02 -2.31 -0.90
N SER A 13 -3.37 -1.64 0.20
CA SER A 13 -4.60 -1.91 0.95
C SER A 13 -5.85 -1.50 0.18
N GLU A 14 -5.79 -0.40 -0.59
CA GLU A 14 -6.89 -0.02 -1.48
C GLU A 14 -7.08 -1.02 -2.61
N GLN A 15 -5.98 -1.49 -3.21
CA GLN A 15 -6.03 -2.59 -4.18
C GLN A 15 -6.66 -3.84 -3.58
N ALA A 16 -6.28 -4.21 -2.36
CA ALA A 16 -6.86 -5.35 -1.65
C ALA A 16 -8.37 -5.17 -1.41
N ALA A 17 -8.81 -3.96 -1.05
CA ALA A 17 -10.23 -3.69 -0.85
C ALA A 17 -11.03 -3.73 -2.15
N HIS A 18 -10.48 -3.29 -3.27
CA HIS A 18 -11.12 -3.45 -4.58
C HIS A 18 -11.25 -4.92 -4.98
N GLU A 19 -10.23 -5.74 -4.74
CA GLU A 19 -10.29 -7.18 -5.01
C GLU A 19 -11.36 -7.87 -4.15
N PHE A 20 -11.37 -7.57 -2.85
CA PHE A 20 -12.40 -8.05 -1.94
C PHE A 20 -13.80 -7.60 -2.36
N ALA A 21 -13.99 -6.32 -2.73
CA ALA A 21 -15.28 -5.81 -3.17
C ALA A 21 -15.78 -6.57 -4.41
N ASN A 22 -14.91 -6.86 -5.36
CA ASN A 22 -15.26 -7.65 -6.54
C ASN A 22 -15.65 -9.09 -6.16
N ASN A 23 -14.90 -9.74 -5.28
CA ASN A 23 -15.17 -11.12 -4.84
C ASN A 23 -16.52 -11.27 -4.12
N HIS A 24 -16.98 -10.21 -3.42
CA HIS A 24 -18.22 -10.21 -2.66
C HIS A 24 -19.39 -9.49 -3.35
N GLY A 25 -19.21 -9.03 -4.60
CA GLY A 25 -20.25 -8.31 -5.35
C GLY A 25 -20.61 -6.94 -4.75
N LEU A 26 -19.64 -6.28 -4.12
CA LEU A 26 -19.76 -4.99 -3.44
C LEU A 26 -19.33 -3.83 -4.35
N GLU A 27 -19.72 -3.88 -5.62
CA GLU A 27 -19.35 -2.85 -6.60
C GLU A 27 -19.85 -1.47 -6.13
N GLY A 28 -18.94 -0.49 -6.10
CA GLY A 28 -19.24 0.87 -5.65
C GLY A 28 -19.22 1.08 -4.13
N ALA A 29 -18.72 0.12 -3.35
CA ALA A 29 -18.48 0.33 -1.92
C ALA A 29 -17.54 1.52 -1.68
N GLU A 30 -17.86 2.33 -0.67
CA GLU A 30 -17.03 3.46 -0.27
C GLU A 30 -15.83 2.96 0.54
N ILE A 31 -14.62 3.35 0.13
CA ILE A 31 -13.39 3.05 0.85
C ILE A 31 -13.17 4.13 1.92
N VAL A 32 -13.07 3.69 3.18
CA VAL A 32 -12.80 4.56 4.33
C VAL A 32 -11.34 4.36 4.74
N TYR A 33 -10.50 5.36 4.47
CA TYR A 33 -9.08 5.32 4.81
C TYR A 33 -8.86 5.57 6.31
N GLN A 34 -8.07 4.69 6.92
CA GLN A 34 -7.75 4.73 8.34
C GLN A 34 -6.25 4.59 8.55
N ILE A 35 -5.79 5.06 9.70
CA ILE A 35 -4.36 5.21 10.00
C ILE A 35 -3.69 3.92 10.46
N SER A 36 -4.46 2.94 10.96
CA SER A 36 -3.93 1.67 11.47
C SER A 36 -4.91 0.52 11.37
N SER A 37 -4.37 -0.72 11.42
CA SER A 37 -5.18 -1.94 11.56
C SER A 37 -6.09 -1.86 12.80
N GLU A 38 -5.65 -1.26 13.91
CA GLU A 38 -6.47 -1.04 15.10
C GLU A 38 -7.72 -0.19 14.80
N HIS A 39 -7.61 0.88 14.02
CA HIS A 39 -8.77 1.68 13.62
C HIS A 39 -9.71 0.91 12.68
N VAL A 40 -9.17 0.06 11.80
CA VAL A 40 -9.98 -0.82 10.94
C VAL A 40 -10.83 -1.78 11.76
N LEU A 41 -10.22 -2.48 12.71
CA LEU A 41 -10.96 -3.41 13.55
C LEU A 41 -11.96 -2.71 14.48
N ALA A 42 -11.58 -1.57 15.07
CA ALA A 42 -12.47 -0.79 15.91
C ALA A 42 -13.69 -0.28 15.13
N GLY A 43 -13.47 0.25 13.91
CA GLY A 43 -14.54 0.74 13.04
C GLY A 43 -15.54 -0.37 12.68
N VAL A 44 -15.05 -1.58 12.39
CA VAL A 44 -15.91 -2.74 12.14
C VAL A 44 -16.68 -3.17 13.39
N GLU A 45 -16.04 -3.26 14.56
CA GLU A 45 -16.69 -3.67 15.81
C GLU A 45 -17.78 -2.69 16.26
N ASN A 46 -17.53 -1.39 16.06
CA ASN A 46 -18.45 -0.29 16.40
C ASN A 46 -19.54 -0.05 15.35
N GLY A 47 -19.44 -0.66 14.16
CA GLY A 47 -20.39 -0.47 13.07
C GLY A 47 -20.21 0.84 12.30
N GLU A 48 -19.03 1.46 12.39
CA GLU A 48 -18.65 2.63 11.58
C GLU A 48 -18.36 2.22 10.13
N THR A 49 -17.79 1.03 9.94
CA THR A 49 -17.60 0.40 8.63
C THR A 49 -18.22 -0.99 8.60
N GLU A 50 -18.87 -1.35 7.49
CA GLU A 50 -19.51 -2.67 7.35
C GLU A 50 -18.46 -3.79 7.20
N TYR A 51 -17.35 -3.48 6.53
CA TYR A 51 -16.22 -4.38 6.31
C TYR A 51 -14.90 -3.71 6.69
N GLY A 52 -13.88 -4.53 6.93
CA GLY A 52 -12.51 -4.09 7.14
C GLY A 52 -11.52 -4.94 6.35
N ILE A 53 -10.50 -4.31 5.78
CA ILE A 53 -9.41 -4.96 5.04
C ILE A 53 -8.08 -4.46 5.60
N PHE A 54 -7.22 -5.38 6.04
CA PHE A 54 -5.88 -5.05 6.54
C PHE A 54 -4.90 -6.19 6.25
N ALA A 55 -3.61 -5.85 6.15
CA ALA A 55 -2.53 -6.80 5.92
C ALA A 55 -2.22 -7.58 7.20
N MET A 56 -1.97 -8.88 7.09
CA MET A 56 -1.62 -9.76 8.21
C MET A 56 -0.19 -10.27 8.14
N GLU A 57 0.30 -10.55 6.93
CA GLU A 57 1.64 -11.09 6.71
C GLU A 57 2.15 -10.63 5.34
N ASN A 58 3.42 -10.23 5.26
CA ASN A 58 4.10 -9.97 4.01
C ASN A 58 5.25 -10.98 3.83
N ALA A 59 5.40 -11.53 2.63
CA ALA A 59 6.41 -12.56 2.32
C ALA A 59 7.86 -12.11 2.65
N GLN A 60 8.16 -10.82 2.53
CA GLN A 60 9.47 -10.27 2.88
C GLN A 60 9.56 -9.83 4.35
N GLY A 61 8.50 -9.22 4.88
CA GLY A 61 8.46 -8.59 6.20
C GLY A 61 8.02 -9.49 7.35
N GLY A 62 7.47 -10.66 7.04
CA GLY A 62 6.80 -11.54 8.00
C GLY A 62 5.47 -10.98 8.48
N VAL A 63 5.09 -11.35 9.70
CA VAL A 63 3.81 -10.98 10.31
C VAL A 63 3.74 -9.50 10.64
N VAL A 64 2.60 -8.87 10.34
CA VAL A 64 2.31 -7.48 10.72
C VAL A 64 1.85 -7.46 12.18
N ILE A 65 2.78 -7.13 13.10
CA ILE A 65 2.53 -7.18 14.55
C ILE A 65 1.35 -6.30 14.97
N GLU A 66 1.21 -5.10 14.40
CA GLU A 66 0.10 -4.19 14.69
C GLU A 66 -1.27 -4.86 14.44
N SER A 67 -1.39 -5.65 13.38
CA SER A 67 -2.61 -6.37 13.01
C SER A 67 -2.91 -7.52 13.97
N VAL A 68 -1.87 -8.21 14.44
CA VAL A 68 -2.00 -9.25 15.49
C VAL A 68 -2.49 -8.64 16.80
N GLU A 69 -1.90 -7.51 17.20
CA GLU A 69 -2.29 -6.81 18.42
C GLU A 69 -3.73 -6.30 18.33
N ALA A 70 -4.15 -5.76 17.18
CA ALA A 70 -5.52 -5.35 16.94
C ALA A 70 -6.50 -6.54 17.04
N LEU A 71 -6.18 -7.67 16.41
CA LEU A 71 -7.00 -8.90 16.49
C LEU A 71 -7.14 -9.45 17.92
N ALA A 72 -6.17 -9.19 18.79
CA ALA A 72 -6.24 -9.56 20.20
C ALA A 72 -7.17 -8.63 21.01
N LYS A 73 -7.32 -7.36 20.60
CA LYS A 73 -8.13 -6.35 21.29
C LYS A 73 -9.61 -6.37 20.87
N PHE A 74 -9.90 -6.54 19.58
CA PHE A 74 -11.24 -6.35 19.01
C PHE A 74 -11.87 -7.67 18.54
N ARG A 75 -13.20 -7.72 18.47
CA ARG A 75 -13.97 -8.87 17.95
C ARG A 75 -14.46 -8.61 16.54
N CYS A 76 -14.12 -9.52 15.64
CA CYS A 76 -14.60 -9.53 14.27
C CYS A 76 -14.81 -10.96 13.78
N LYS A 77 -15.45 -11.09 12.62
CA LYS A 77 -15.52 -12.34 11.87
C LYS A 77 -14.64 -12.20 10.63
N ILE A 78 -13.63 -13.05 10.49
CA ILE A 78 -12.85 -13.19 9.26
C ILE A 78 -13.73 -13.93 8.25
N ILE A 79 -13.97 -13.31 7.09
CA ILE A 79 -14.79 -13.86 6.02
C ILE A 79 -13.99 -14.19 4.77
N GLU A 80 -12.78 -13.65 4.63
CA GLU A 80 -11.87 -13.98 3.55
C GLU A 80 -10.41 -13.80 3.99
N MET A 81 -9.54 -14.65 3.43
CA MET A 81 -8.08 -14.55 3.52
C MET A 81 -7.54 -14.68 2.10
N PHE A 82 -6.87 -13.65 1.61
CA PHE A 82 -6.43 -13.60 0.22
C PHE A 82 -5.07 -12.91 0.09
N HIS A 83 -4.33 -13.21 -0.98
CA HIS A 83 -2.99 -12.68 -1.19
C HIS A 83 -2.97 -11.67 -2.32
N ILE A 84 -2.36 -10.51 -2.07
CA ILE A 84 -2.09 -9.50 -3.09
C ILE A 84 -0.61 -9.52 -3.47
N PRO A 85 -0.27 -9.64 -4.76
CA PRO A 85 1.07 -9.41 -5.26
C PRO A 85 1.50 -7.96 -5.07
N ILE A 86 2.60 -7.75 -4.36
CA ILE A 86 3.20 -6.44 -4.11
C ILE A 86 4.26 -6.17 -5.17
N THR A 87 3.91 -5.32 -6.12
CA THR A 87 4.83 -4.87 -7.16
C THR A 87 5.25 -3.43 -6.89
N GLN A 88 6.50 -3.24 -6.48
CA GLN A 88 7.09 -1.91 -6.32
C GLN A 88 7.64 -1.41 -7.65
N ASN A 89 7.36 -0.15 -7.98
CA ASN A 89 7.74 0.49 -9.24
C ASN A 89 8.42 1.82 -8.96
N LEU A 90 9.40 2.18 -9.77
CA LEU A 90 9.99 3.52 -9.75
C LEU A 90 9.15 4.44 -10.62
N LEU A 91 8.56 5.47 -10.02
CA LEU A 91 7.76 6.48 -10.70
C LEU A 91 8.48 7.83 -10.73
N GLY A 92 8.17 8.64 -11.74
CA GLY A 92 8.68 10.00 -11.92
C GLY A 92 7.62 10.92 -12.52
N LEU A 93 7.93 12.20 -12.64
CA LEU A 93 7.06 13.14 -13.35
C LEU A 93 7.02 12.83 -14.85
N ALA A 94 5.95 13.22 -15.53
CA ALA A 94 5.79 13.01 -16.96
C ALA A 94 6.97 13.59 -17.77
N GLY A 95 7.53 12.78 -18.67
CA GLY A 95 8.68 13.14 -19.51
C GLY A 95 10.04 13.03 -18.82
N MET A 96 10.10 12.56 -17.57
CA MET A 96 11.33 12.26 -16.85
C MET A 96 11.90 10.92 -17.34
N HIS A 97 13.22 10.82 -17.46
CA HIS A 97 13.91 9.55 -17.73
C HIS A 97 14.56 9.02 -16.46
N VAL A 98 14.82 7.71 -16.42
CA VAL A 98 15.50 7.07 -15.28
C VAL A 98 16.84 7.72 -14.91
N GLY A 99 17.56 8.26 -15.90
CA GLY A 99 18.84 8.96 -15.70
C GLY A 99 18.71 10.35 -15.06
N ASP A 100 17.52 10.94 -15.05
CA ASP A 100 17.25 12.25 -14.46
C ASP A 100 17.06 12.17 -12.93
N VAL A 101 16.92 10.96 -12.37
CA VAL A 101 16.64 10.74 -10.95
C VAL A 101 17.82 11.20 -10.08
N THR A 102 17.56 12.18 -9.21
CA THR A 102 18.56 12.73 -8.28
C THR A 102 18.49 12.15 -6.89
N GLU A 103 17.30 11.75 -6.45
CA GLU A 103 16.99 11.18 -5.13
C GLU A 103 15.74 10.30 -5.21
N ILE A 104 15.61 9.35 -4.28
CA ILE A 104 14.53 8.35 -4.29
C ILE A 104 13.79 8.38 -2.98
N HIS A 105 12.47 8.58 -3.04
CA HIS A 105 11.57 8.72 -1.90
C HIS A 105 10.63 7.53 -1.79
N SER A 106 10.48 6.98 -0.59
CA SER A 106 9.51 5.90 -0.33
C SER A 106 9.46 5.55 1.15
N HIS A 107 8.47 4.78 1.56
CA HIS A 107 8.47 4.09 2.85
C HIS A 107 9.72 3.19 3.02
N GLN A 108 10.24 3.14 4.24
CA GLN A 108 11.47 2.39 4.60
C GLN A 108 11.42 0.93 4.17
N GLN A 109 10.26 0.28 4.29
CA GLN A 109 10.09 -1.12 3.89
C GLN A 109 10.24 -1.29 2.37
N ALA A 110 9.67 -0.38 1.58
CA ALA A 110 9.76 -0.43 0.12
C ALA A 110 11.17 -0.12 -0.38
N LEU A 111 11.89 0.82 0.26
CA LEU A 111 13.33 1.05 -0.01
C LEU A 111 14.16 -0.21 0.25
N ARG A 112 13.91 -0.91 1.37
CA ARG A 112 14.59 -2.17 1.71
C ARG A 112 14.24 -3.32 0.75
N GLN A 113 13.03 -3.32 0.21
CA GLN A 113 12.55 -4.34 -0.74
C GLN A 113 13.12 -4.16 -2.15
N CYS A 114 13.74 -3.04 -2.47
CA CYS A 114 14.31 -2.75 -3.79
C CYS A 114 15.83 -2.54 -3.72
N LYS A 115 16.49 -3.09 -2.70
CA LYS A 115 17.87 -2.75 -2.35
C LYS A 115 18.82 -3.13 -3.48
N ASP A 116 18.63 -4.28 -4.11
CA ASP A 116 19.54 -4.76 -5.14
C ASP A 116 19.48 -3.85 -6.36
N TYR A 117 18.27 -3.54 -6.84
CA TYR A 117 18.06 -2.61 -7.95
C TYR A 117 18.63 -1.21 -7.65
N LEU A 118 18.37 -0.69 -6.45
CA LEU A 118 18.87 0.62 -6.02
C LEU A 118 20.41 0.64 -5.92
N SER A 119 21.01 -0.45 -5.45
CA SER A 119 22.47 -0.57 -5.36
C SER A 119 23.15 -0.69 -6.74
N GLU A 120 22.46 -1.23 -7.74
CA GLU A 120 23.00 -1.37 -9.08
C GLU A 120 22.88 -0.06 -9.87
N HIS A 121 21.72 0.61 -9.79
CA HIS A 121 21.39 1.74 -10.66
C HIS A 121 21.54 3.11 -9.99
N PHE A 122 21.42 3.17 -8.66
CA PHE A 122 21.29 4.41 -7.90
C PHE A 122 22.19 4.48 -6.65
N TRP A 123 23.31 3.74 -6.63
CA TRP A 123 24.20 3.67 -5.45
C TRP A 123 24.76 5.00 -4.93
N THR A 124 24.77 6.06 -5.76
CA THR A 124 25.19 7.42 -5.38
C THR A 124 24.03 8.34 -5.00
N ARG A 125 22.77 7.91 -5.19
CA ARG A 125 21.60 8.76 -4.98
C ARG A 125 21.09 8.63 -3.55
N PRO A 126 20.70 9.75 -2.91
CA PRO A 126 20.06 9.69 -1.60
C PRO A 126 18.78 8.86 -1.63
N LEU A 127 18.61 8.03 -0.61
CA LEU A 127 17.36 7.33 -0.31
C LEU A 127 16.69 8.06 0.85
N ILE A 128 15.51 8.64 0.61
CA ILE A 128 14.77 9.46 1.57
C ILE A 128 13.57 8.66 2.07
N GLU A 129 13.52 8.46 3.38
CA GLU A 129 12.42 7.78 4.06
C GLU A 129 11.21 8.71 4.16
N GLU A 130 10.07 8.22 3.70
CA GLU A 130 8.75 8.86 3.81
C GLU A 130 7.81 7.96 4.64
N ASP A 131 6.71 8.52 5.17
CA ASP A 131 5.78 7.78 6.01
C ASP A 131 4.98 6.71 5.23
N ASP A 132 4.71 6.94 3.94
CA ASP A 132 3.94 6.03 3.09
C ASP A 132 4.36 6.13 1.61
N THR A 133 4.24 5.01 0.88
CA THR A 133 4.58 4.93 -0.55
C THR A 133 3.65 5.75 -1.43
N ALA A 134 2.34 5.72 -1.18
CA ALA A 134 1.36 6.45 -1.97
C ALA A 134 1.39 7.95 -1.65
N GLU A 135 1.67 8.30 -0.39
CA GLU A 135 1.90 9.69 0.02
C GLU A 135 3.15 10.29 -0.65
N ALA A 136 4.25 9.54 -0.75
CA ALA A 136 5.44 9.98 -1.49
C ALA A 136 5.11 10.30 -2.96
N ALA A 137 4.34 9.43 -3.62
CA ALA A 137 3.89 9.65 -5.00
C ALA A 137 2.98 10.88 -5.13
N ARG A 138 2.03 11.07 -4.22
CA ARG A 138 1.17 12.26 -4.19
C ARG A 138 1.98 13.54 -3.99
N ARG A 139 2.99 13.53 -3.11
CA ARG A 139 3.86 14.70 -2.88
C ARG A 139 4.70 15.04 -4.11
N LEU A 140 5.15 14.04 -4.86
CA LEU A 140 5.85 14.26 -6.13
C LEU A 140 4.93 14.99 -7.14
N SER A 141 3.70 14.50 -7.33
CA SER A 141 2.76 15.11 -8.28
C SER A 141 2.32 16.52 -7.88
N GLU A 142 2.24 16.81 -6.58
CA GLU A 142 1.93 18.15 -6.04
C GLU A 142 3.12 19.12 -6.09
N GLY A 143 4.29 18.69 -6.57
CA GLY A 143 5.50 19.52 -6.61
C GLY A 143 6.07 19.84 -5.23
N LYS A 144 5.76 19.00 -4.23
CA LYS A 144 6.32 19.08 -2.86
C LYS A 144 7.66 18.36 -2.74
N LEU A 145 8.04 17.58 -3.74
CA LEU A 145 9.37 17.00 -3.91
C LEU A 145 10.06 17.63 -5.13
N PRO A 146 11.40 17.57 -5.23
CA PRO A 146 12.13 18.02 -6.41
C PRO A 146 11.61 17.34 -7.69
N LYS A 147 11.62 18.08 -8.80
CA LYS A 147 11.12 17.57 -10.09
C LYS A 147 11.89 16.38 -10.64
N THR A 148 13.11 16.17 -10.12
CA THR A 148 14.02 15.08 -10.45
C THR A 148 14.01 13.97 -9.40
N ALA A 149 13.10 14.01 -8.42
CA ALA A 149 12.93 12.93 -7.47
C ALA A 149 12.19 11.75 -8.12
N GLY A 150 12.67 10.53 -7.87
CA GLY A 150 11.92 9.31 -8.13
C GLY A 150 11.19 8.86 -6.87
N VAL A 151 10.04 8.19 -7.03
CA VAL A 151 9.30 7.59 -5.91
C VAL A 151 9.13 6.09 -6.14
N ILE A 152 9.24 5.30 -5.07
CA ILE A 152 8.89 3.87 -5.15
C ILE A 152 7.48 3.67 -4.61
N ALA A 153 6.57 3.20 -5.47
CA ALA A 153 5.17 3.04 -5.11
C ALA A 153 4.43 1.96 -5.94
N ASN A 154 3.18 1.70 -5.56
CA ASN A 154 2.25 0.90 -6.36
C ASN A 154 2.01 1.58 -7.72
N LYS A 155 1.90 0.77 -8.77
CA LYS A 155 1.56 1.21 -10.13
C LYS A 155 0.28 2.05 -10.19
N ALA A 156 -0.71 1.78 -9.32
CA ALA A 156 -1.93 2.58 -9.23
C ALA A 156 -1.65 4.07 -8.99
N CYS A 157 -0.55 4.42 -8.31
CA CYS A 157 -0.16 5.81 -8.09
C CYS A 157 0.23 6.55 -9.38
N ALA A 158 0.68 5.84 -10.42
CA ALA A 158 0.99 6.44 -11.71
C ALA A 158 -0.27 7.06 -12.34
N ASP A 159 -1.32 6.25 -12.47
CA ASP A 159 -2.60 6.69 -13.04
C ASP A 159 -3.30 7.72 -12.15
N LEU A 160 -3.28 7.50 -10.83
CA LEU A 160 -3.96 8.38 -9.86
C LEU A 160 -3.36 9.77 -9.78
N TYR A 161 -2.04 9.88 -9.90
CA TYR A 161 -1.31 11.13 -9.67
C TYR A 161 -0.66 11.70 -10.93
N GLY A 162 -0.93 11.13 -12.11
CA GLY A 162 -0.38 11.59 -13.38
C GLY A 162 1.15 11.46 -13.44
N LEU A 163 1.69 10.40 -12.82
CA LEU A 163 3.11 10.07 -12.86
C LEU A 163 3.39 9.04 -13.93
N GLU A 164 4.65 8.91 -14.33
CA GLU A 164 5.11 7.89 -15.28
C GLU A 164 5.92 6.82 -14.57
N ILE A 165 5.78 5.57 -15.02
CA ILE A 165 6.59 4.46 -14.55
C ILE A 165 7.93 4.52 -15.28
N LEU A 166 8.99 4.90 -14.56
CA LEU A 166 10.36 4.93 -15.08
C LEU A 166 10.92 3.51 -15.18
N GLN A 167 10.60 2.67 -14.18
CA GLN A 167 10.96 1.26 -14.17
C GLN A 167 9.89 0.45 -13.42
N ASP A 168 9.40 -0.61 -14.05
CA ASP A 168 8.41 -1.52 -13.48
C ASP A 168 9.09 -2.65 -12.68
N SER A 169 8.44 -3.12 -11.61
CA SER A 169 8.82 -4.32 -10.86
C SER A 169 10.27 -4.35 -10.35
N ILE A 170 10.69 -3.31 -9.61
CA ILE A 170 12.08 -3.14 -9.12
C ILE A 170 12.38 -3.80 -7.76
N HIS A 171 11.43 -4.57 -7.24
CA HIS A 171 11.56 -5.24 -5.95
C HIS A 171 12.40 -6.53 -6.09
N ASP A 172 13.18 -6.84 -5.06
CA ASP A 172 14.18 -7.91 -5.08
C ASP A 172 13.51 -9.31 -5.11
N LEU A 173 12.39 -9.49 -4.39
CA LEU A 173 11.68 -10.76 -4.28
C LEU A 173 10.59 -10.93 -5.35
N LYS A 174 10.84 -11.71 -6.41
CA LYS A 174 9.89 -11.95 -7.51
C LYS A 174 8.48 -12.43 -7.10
N HIS A 175 8.36 -13.07 -5.94
CA HIS A 175 7.08 -13.54 -5.37
C HIS A 175 6.79 -12.84 -4.04
N ASN A 176 6.71 -11.50 -4.07
CA ASN A 176 6.34 -10.70 -2.91
C ASN A 176 4.81 -10.68 -2.75
N LEU A 177 4.28 -11.53 -1.88
CA LEU A 177 2.85 -11.62 -1.58
C LEU A 177 2.58 -11.03 -0.20
N THR A 178 1.47 -10.32 -0.07
CA THR A 178 0.92 -9.92 1.23
C THR A 178 -0.43 -10.59 1.44
N LEU A 179 -0.56 -11.29 2.56
CA LEU A 179 -1.83 -11.83 3.04
C LEU A 179 -2.66 -10.68 3.62
N PHE A 180 -3.86 -10.49 3.09
CA PHE A 180 -4.88 -9.59 3.61
C PHE A 180 -6.04 -10.39 4.22
N LEU A 181 -6.66 -9.82 5.24
CA LEU A 181 -7.87 -10.34 5.87
C LEU A 181 -9.05 -9.44 5.53
N GLY A 182 -10.13 -10.05 5.04
CA GLY A 182 -11.45 -9.43 4.97
C GLY A 182 -12.27 -9.78 6.20
N ILE A 183 -12.71 -8.76 6.93
CA ILE A 183 -13.45 -8.91 8.17
C ILE A 183 -14.81 -8.21 8.12
N LYS A 184 -15.75 -8.67 8.95
CA LYS A 184 -17.03 -8.01 9.24
C LYS A 184 -17.36 -8.06 10.73
N ASN A 185 -18.39 -7.33 11.15
CA ASN A 185 -18.82 -7.36 12.55
C ASN A 185 -19.27 -8.77 12.95
N LEU A 186 -18.93 -9.20 14.17
CA LEU A 186 -19.30 -10.50 14.70
C LEU A 186 -20.83 -10.65 14.88
N LYS A 187 -21.52 -9.54 15.16
CA LYS A 187 -22.97 -9.49 15.45
C LYS A 187 -23.85 -9.66 14.22
N ASP A 188 -23.31 -9.50 13.01
CA ASP A 188 -24.05 -9.62 11.74
C ASP A 188 -24.18 -11.09 11.28
N SER A 189 -24.50 -12.00 12.22
CA SER A 189 -24.63 -13.44 12.00
C SER A 189 -26.06 -13.93 12.25
#